data_AF-A0A669QIY0-F1
#
_entry.id   AF-A0A669QIY0-F1
#
_cell.length_a   1.000
_cell.length_b   1.000
_cell.length_c   1.000
_cell.angle_alpha   90.00
_cell.angle_beta   90.00
_cell.angle_gamma   90.00
#
_symmetry.space_group_name_H-M   'P 1'
#
loop_
_entity.id
_entity.type
_entity.pdbx_description
1 polymer ?
#
loop_
_entity_poly.entity_id
_entity_poly.type
_entity_poly.pdbx_seq_one_letter_code
_entity_poly.pdbx_strand_id
1 'polypeptide(L)'
;GDPRDVAGGSPDAVTEPAGCGEDAFGRGGAEHRVPPASILTSPRVSPGGGRLLSERDLLRVAQLLGHEWQEVGVLCLGLRRCRLEQIRENNPHRTALCGFEMLREWRQRAGAAATAAHLRDCLSPAQLDPEVFALLEQL
;
A
#
# COMPACT_ATOMS: atom_id res chain seq x y z
N GLY A 1 33.99 54.27 14.99
CA GLY A 1 33.62 52.88 15.33
C GLY A 1 33.81 52.06 14.07
N ASP A 2 34.54 50.97 14.22
CA ASP A 2 34.92 49.94 13.24
C ASP A 2 33.68 49.16 12.64
N PRO A 3 33.81 48.21 11.69
CA PRO A 3 33.41 48.41 10.28
C PRO A 3 32.76 47.17 9.59
N ARG A 4 32.68 47.24 8.24
CA ARG A 4 32.67 46.17 7.20
C ARG A 4 31.39 45.39 6.85
N ASP A 5 31.09 45.48 5.55
CA ASP A 5 30.62 44.42 4.63
C ASP A 5 30.56 42.98 5.14
N VAL A 6 29.47 42.27 4.81
CA VAL A 6 29.55 41.15 3.85
C VAL A 6 28.18 40.78 3.24
N ALA A 7 28.21 40.68 1.92
CA ALA A 7 27.47 39.83 0.98
C ALA A 7 26.17 39.09 1.39
N GLY A 8 25.24 39.03 0.43
CA GLY A 8 24.83 37.72 -0.07
C GLY A 8 23.36 37.55 -0.42
N GLY A 9 23.05 37.56 -1.72
CA GLY A 9 22.13 36.60 -2.33
C GLY A 9 20.63 36.81 -2.16
N SER A 10 19.99 37.38 -3.19
CA SER A 10 18.83 36.70 -3.79
C SER A 10 19.38 35.60 -4.71
N PRO A 11 18.74 34.41 -4.88
CA PRO A 11 17.37 34.34 -5.39
C PRO A 11 16.52 33.12 -4.94
N ASP A 12 15.25 33.15 -5.37
CA ASP A 12 14.36 32.00 -5.64
C ASP A 12 14.19 30.87 -4.60
N ALA A 13 12.99 30.83 -4.00
CA ALA A 13 12.36 29.57 -3.61
C ALA A 13 10.84 29.69 -3.73
N VAL A 14 10.37 29.66 -4.98
CA VAL A 14 9.04 29.13 -5.30
C VAL A 14 8.99 27.69 -4.79
N THR A 15 8.34 27.45 -3.65
CA THR A 15 8.01 26.08 -3.22
C THR A 15 6.58 25.78 -3.63
N GLU A 16 6.51 25.21 -4.82
CA GLU A 16 5.48 24.36 -5.40
C GLU A 16 4.51 23.75 -4.36
N PRO A 17 3.18 23.93 -4.51
CA PRO A 17 2.23 23.03 -3.87
C PRO A 17 2.29 21.68 -4.58
N ALA A 18 2.58 20.61 -3.84
CA ALA A 18 2.40 19.24 -4.30
C ALA A 18 0.90 18.93 -4.48
N GLY A 19 0.29 19.51 -5.51
CA GLY A 19 -1.00 19.10 -6.05
C GLY A 19 -0.80 17.80 -6.81
N CYS A 20 -1.25 16.69 -6.23
CA CYS A 20 -1.37 15.44 -6.96
C CYS A 20 -2.46 15.65 -8.02
N GLY A 21 -2.06 15.81 -9.28
CA GLY A 21 -2.96 16.00 -10.41
C GLY A 21 -3.96 14.85 -10.54
N GLU A 22 -5.23 15.20 -10.71
CA GLU A 22 -6.33 14.28 -10.97
C GLU A 22 -6.47 14.10 -12.49
N ASP A 23 -6.16 12.90 -12.99
CA ASP A 23 -6.40 12.54 -14.38
C ASP A 23 -7.86 12.13 -14.56
N ALA A 24 -8.67 13.08 -15.03
CA ALA A 24 -10.05 12.86 -15.46
C ALA A 24 -10.07 12.07 -16.78
N PHE A 25 -10.46 10.79 -16.75
CA PHE A 25 -10.72 10.01 -17.96
C PHE A 25 -12.19 10.08 -18.39
N GLY A 26 -12.45 10.95 -19.36
CA GLY A 26 -13.21 10.71 -20.59
C GLY A 26 -14.52 9.93 -20.52
N ARG A 27 -15.63 10.66 -20.71
CA ARG A 27 -16.97 10.17 -21.02
C ARG A 27 -17.15 9.97 -22.53
N GLY A 28 -17.65 8.81 -22.93
CA GLY A 28 -18.23 8.50 -24.25
C GLY A 28 -18.43 6.99 -24.36
N GLY A 29 -19.49 6.40 -24.87
CA GLY A 29 -20.77 6.82 -25.43
C GLY A 29 -21.48 5.53 -25.90
N ALA A 30 -22.80 5.48 -25.74
CA ALA A 30 -23.79 4.75 -26.54
C ALA A 30 -23.49 3.31 -27.07
N GLU A 31 -24.20 2.36 -26.45
CA GLU A 31 -24.99 1.25 -27.03
C GLU A 31 -24.45 0.37 -28.19
N HIS A 32 -24.38 -0.95 -27.94
CA HIS A 32 -24.77 -1.96 -28.94
C HIS A 32 -25.25 -3.27 -28.29
N ARG A 33 -26.52 -3.57 -28.61
CA ARG A 33 -27.27 -4.84 -28.62
C ARG A 33 -26.56 -6.14 -28.18
N VAL A 34 -27.26 -6.84 -27.30
CA VAL A 34 -27.13 -8.27 -26.95
C VAL A 34 -27.07 -9.22 -28.15
N PRO A 35 -26.45 -10.40 -27.96
CA PRO A 35 -27.05 -11.66 -28.38
C PRO A 35 -27.35 -12.60 -27.18
N PRO A 36 -28.36 -13.47 -27.29
CA PRO A 36 -28.68 -14.47 -26.27
C PRO A 36 -27.99 -15.83 -26.54
N ALA A 37 -27.73 -16.52 -25.42
CA ALA A 37 -27.49 -17.96 -25.27
C ALA A 37 -26.15 -18.57 -25.73
N SER A 38 -25.65 -19.41 -24.82
CA SER A 38 -24.58 -20.40 -24.98
C SER A 38 -23.16 -19.84 -24.91
N ILE A 39 -22.53 -19.97 -23.74
CA ILE A 39 -21.41 -20.91 -23.54
C ILE A 39 -21.12 -20.98 -22.04
N LEU A 40 -21.26 -22.20 -21.52
CA LEU A 40 -20.72 -22.66 -20.26
C LEU A 40 -19.24 -22.28 -20.16
N THR A 41 -18.91 -21.29 -19.34
CA THR A 41 -17.66 -21.30 -18.60
C THR A 41 -17.97 -20.60 -17.28
N SER A 42 -18.45 -21.41 -16.34
CA SER A 42 -18.29 -21.10 -14.92
C SER A 42 -16.86 -20.57 -14.76
N PRO A 43 -16.61 -19.37 -14.21
CA PRO A 43 -15.29 -19.07 -13.74
C PRO A 43 -15.10 -20.04 -12.59
N ARG A 44 -14.55 -21.21 -12.91
CA ARG A 44 -13.83 -22.01 -11.96
C ARG A 44 -12.59 -21.16 -11.68
N VAL A 45 -12.82 -20.10 -10.90
CA VAL A 45 -11.81 -19.52 -10.03
C VAL A 45 -11.35 -20.73 -9.25
N SER A 46 -10.27 -21.33 -9.73
CA SER A 46 -9.51 -22.28 -8.95
C SER A 46 -9.28 -21.56 -7.62
N PRO A 47 -9.88 -22.01 -6.51
CA PRO A 47 -9.45 -21.55 -5.22
C PRO A 47 -8.12 -22.27 -5.04
N GLY A 48 -7.03 -21.65 -5.51
CA GLY A 48 -5.76 -21.83 -4.84
C GLY A 48 -6.03 -21.38 -3.41
N GLY A 49 -6.36 -22.36 -2.56
CA GLY A 49 -7.05 -22.21 -1.29
C GLY A 49 -6.20 -21.57 -0.22
N GLY A 50 -5.68 -20.36 -0.48
CA GLY A 50 -5.20 -19.47 0.55
C GLY A 50 -6.41 -18.79 1.18
N ARG A 51 -6.58 -18.95 2.49
CA ARG A 51 -7.55 -18.18 3.25
C ARG A 51 -7.22 -16.70 3.10
N LEU A 52 -8.20 -15.88 2.71
CA LEU A 52 -8.02 -14.44 2.69
C LEU A 52 -7.69 -13.95 4.09
N LEU A 53 -6.69 -13.08 4.20
CA LEU A 53 -6.29 -12.52 5.49
C LEU A 53 -7.45 -11.69 6.08
N SER A 54 -7.90 -12.09 7.27
CA SER A 54 -8.93 -11.34 8.01
C SER A 54 -8.31 -10.07 8.61
N GLU A 55 -9.11 -9.09 8.97
CA GLU A 55 -8.60 -7.85 9.59
C GLU A 55 -7.78 -8.13 10.86
N ARG A 56 -8.22 -9.10 11.66
CA ARG A 56 -7.48 -9.58 12.83
C ARG A 56 -6.10 -10.13 12.47
N ASP A 57 -5.99 -10.85 11.36
CA ASP A 57 -4.73 -11.47 10.93
C ASP A 57 -3.78 -10.39 10.41
N LEU A 58 -4.27 -9.43 9.63
CA LEU A 58 -3.51 -8.25 9.21
C LEU A 58 -3.00 -7.45 10.41
N LEU A 59 -3.83 -7.26 11.44
CA LEU A 59 -3.42 -6.53 12.65
C LEU A 59 -2.33 -7.28 13.43
N ARG A 60 -2.36 -8.62 13.48
CA ARG A 60 -1.29 -9.40 14.10
C ARG A 60 0.02 -9.27 13.33
N VAL A 61 -0.03 -9.37 12.00
CA VAL A 61 1.14 -9.18 11.14
C VAL A 61 1.69 -7.76 11.28
N ALA A 62 0.84 -6.74 11.30
CA ALA A 62 1.24 -5.35 11.51
C ALA A 62 1.93 -5.09 12.86
N GLN A 63 1.49 -5.78 13.92
CA GLN A 63 2.14 -5.69 15.23
C GLN A 63 3.57 -6.23 15.19
N LEU A 64 3.80 -7.32 14.45
CA LEU A 64 5.13 -7.91 14.29
C LEU A 64 6.03 -7.10 13.34
N LEU A 65 5.46 -6.48 12.31
CA LEU A 65 6.23 -5.60 11.41
C LEU A 65 6.83 -4.38 12.14
N GLY A 66 6.19 -3.92 13.22
CA GLY A 66 6.71 -2.80 13.99
C GLY A 66 6.93 -1.58 13.11
N HIS A 67 8.11 -0.95 13.21
CA HIS A 67 8.47 0.27 12.47
C HIS A 67 8.80 0.04 10.99
N GLU A 68 9.04 -1.21 10.58
CA GLU A 68 9.45 -1.57 9.21
C GLU A 68 8.28 -1.48 8.21
N TRP A 69 7.05 -1.35 8.69
CA TRP A 69 5.83 -1.26 7.87
C TRP A 69 5.91 -0.21 6.75
N GLN A 70 6.61 0.89 6.98
CA GLN A 70 6.71 1.96 6.01
C GLN A 70 7.66 1.59 4.87
N GLU A 71 8.84 1.05 5.19
CA GLU A 71 9.82 0.63 4.20
C GLU A 71 9.31 -0.58 3.41
N VAL A 72 8.75 -1.57 4.10
CA VAL A 72 8.07 -2.72 3.50
C VAL A 72 6.91 -2.28 2.60
N GLY A 73 6.09 -1.34 3.07
CA GLY A 73 4.96 -0.83 2.29
C GLY A 73 5.39 -0.29 0.93
N VAL A 74 6.52 0.44 0.87
CA VAL A 74 7.06 0.98 -0.37
C VAL A 74 7.78 -0.10 -1.19
N LEU A 75 8.75 -0.81 -0.58
CA LEU A 75 9.66 -1.70 -1.30
C LEU A 75 9.01 -3.03 -1.70
N CYS A 76 8.22 -3.62 -0.81
CA CYS A 76 7.64 -4.95 -0.97
C CYS A 76 6.23 -4.92 -1.56
N LEU A 77 5.41 -3.96 -1.12
CA LEU A 77 3.98 -3.91 -1.47
C LEU A 77 3.67 -2.86 -2.55
N GLY A 78 4.66 -2.08 -2.98
CA GLY A 78 4.52 -1.07 -4.03
C GLY A 78 3.51 0.03 -3.68
N LEU A 79 3.30 0.30 -2.40
CA LEU A 79 2.42 1.36 -1.93
C LEU A 79 3.11 2.73 -2.06
N ARG A 80 2.32 3.76 -2.33
CA ARG A 80 2.85 5.12 -2.49
C ARG A 80 3.38 5.63 -1.14
N ARG A 81 4.62 6.11 -1.10
CA ARG A 81 5.21 6.70 0.10
C ARG A 81 4.33 7.81 0.70
N CYS A 82 3.77 8.68 -0.13
CA CYS A 82 2.87 9.76 0.31
C CYS A 82 1.64 9.22 1.06
N ARG A 83 1.12 8.05 0.67
CA ARG A 83 0.00 7.40 1.35
C ARG A 83 0.41 6.87 2.72
N LEU A 84 1.60 6.28 2.83
CA LEU A 84 2.12 5.78 4.11
C LEU A 84 2.43 6.93 5.08
N GLU A 85 2.97 8.04 4.57
CA GLU A 85 3.18 9.26 5.36
C GLU A 85 1.85 9.77 5.95
N GLN A 86 0.78 9.85 5.15
CA GLN A 86 -0.55 10.21 5.64
C GLN A 86 -1.07 9.26 6.74
N ILE A 87 -0.86 7.95 6.57
CA ILE A 87 -1.25 6.94 7.58
C ILE A 87 -0.51 7.20 8.90
N ARG A 88 0.79 7.51 8.81
CA ARG A 88 1.64 7.82 9.97
C ARG A 88 1.21 9.12 10.65
N GLU A 89 0.94 10.17 9.89
CA GLU A 89 0.48 11.47 10.39
C GLU A 89 -0.88 11.37 11.09
N ASN A 90 -1.78 10.54 10.57
CA ASN A 90 -3.07 10.28 11.20
C ASN A 90 -2.94 9.50 12.51
N ASN A 91 -1.88 8.71 12.67
CA ASN A 91 -1.70 7.76 13.77
C ASN A 91 -0.26 7.75 14.34
N PRO A 92 0.28 8.90 14.79
CA PRO A 92 1.72 9.08 15.05
C PRO A 92 2.30 8.23 16.20
N HIS A 93 1.43 7.68 17.05
CA HIS A 93 1.82 6.84 18.20
C HIS A 93 1.30 5.40 18.11
N ARG A 94 0.68 5.03 17.00
CA ARG A 94 0.04 3.71 16.84
C ARG A 94 0.64 2.96 15.67
N THR A 95 1.92 2.61 15.78
CA THR A 95 2.68 1.89 14.73
C THR A 95 1.94 0.63 14.23
N ALA A 96 1.37 -0.16 15.13
CA ALA A 96 0.57 -1.33 14.77
C ALA A 96 -0.67 -1.00 13.94
N LEU A 97 -1.33 0.13 14.22
CA LEU A 97 -2.48 0.59 13.45
C LEU A 97 -2.03 1.14 12.08
N CYS A 98 -0.91 1.84 12.02
CA CYS A 98 -0.31 2.29 10.75
C CYS A 98 0.01 1.10 9.84
N GLY A 99 0.67 0.07 10.39
CA GLY A 99 0.96 -1.17 9.67
C GLY A 99 -0.33 -1.89 9.23
N PHE A 100 -1.38 -1.87 10.06
CA PHE A 100 -2.67 -2.44 9.69
C PHE A 100 -3.32 -1.69 8.52
N GLU A 101 -3.34 -0.36 8.56
CA GLU A 101 -3.88 0.46 7.45
C GLU A 101 -3.09 0.24 6.16
N MET A 102 -1.77 0.17 6.24
CA MET A 102 -0.88 -0.15 5.13
C MET A 102 -1.21 -1.54 4.54
N LEU A 103 -1.36 -2.57 5.38
CA LEU A 103 -1.74 -3.91 4.94
C LEU A 103 -3.17 -3.97 4.39
N ARG A 104 -4.08 -3.14 4.90
CA ARG A 104 -5.45 -3.00 4.39
C ARG A 104 -5.45 -2.41 2.98
N GLU A 105 -4.63 -1.41 2.73
CA GLU A 105 -4.42 -0.83 1.39
C GLU A 105 -3.85 -1.87 0.42
N TRP A 106 -2.83 -2.63 0.85
CA TRP A 106 -2.31 -3.75 0.04
C TRP A 106 -3.40 -4.79 -0.24
N ARG A 107 -4.19 -5.18 0.76
CA ARG A 107 -5.30 -6.14 0.57
C ARG A 107 -6.35 -5.62 -0.41
N GLN A 108 -6.68 -4.33 -0.38
CA GLN A 108 -7.61 -3.73 -1.34
C GLN A 108 -7.08 -3.80 -2.77
N ARG A 109 -5.76 -3.62 -2.95
CA ARG A 109 -5.10 -3.77 -4.26
C ARG A 109 -4.99 -5.23 -4.71
N ALA A 110 -4.63 -6.15 -3.81
CA ALA A 110 -4.45 -7.56 -4.10
C ALA A 110 -5.80 -8.30 -4.27
N GLY A 111 -6.88 -7.79 -3.67
CA GLY A 111 -8.23 -8.34 -3.82
C GLY A 111 -8.32 -9.81 -3.41
N ALA A 112 -8.64 -10.68 -4.37
CA ALA A 112 -8.73 -12.13 -4.16
C ALA A 112 -7.36 -12.81 -3.91
N ALA A 113 -6.24 -12.14 -4.24
CA ALA A 113 -4.90 -12.64 -4.00
C ALA A 113 -4.36 -12.29 -2.60
N ALA A 114 -5.12 -11.57 -1.77
CA ALA A 114 -4.72 -11.14 -0.43
C ALA A 114 -4.69 -12.29 0.60
N THR A 115 -3.85 -13.28 0.32
CA THR A 115 -3.64 -14.51 1.09
C THR A 115 -2.34 -14.43 1.88
N ALA A 116 -2.19 -15.28 2.91
CA ALA A 116 -0.98 -15.32 3.72
C ALA A 116 0.26 -15.66 2.89
N ALA A 117 0.16 -16.62 1.97
CA ALA A 117 1.23 -16.99 1.06
C ALA A 117 1.67 -15.81 0.19
N HIS A 118 0.72 -15.09 -0.42
CA HIS A 118 1.04 -13.94 -1.26
C HIS A 118 1.73 -12.81 -0.47
N LEU A 119 1.24 -12.54 0.75
CA LEU A 119 1.90 -11.56 1.63
C LEU A 119 3.32 -12.02 1.96
N ARG A 120 3.51 -13.30 2.31
CA ARG A 120 4.83 -13.87 2.60
C ARG A 120 5.81 -13.70 1.44
N ASP A 121 5.38 -14.01 0.21
CA ASP A 121 6.18 -13.82 -1.00
C ASP A 121 6.55 -12.34 -1.23
N CYS A 122 5.61 -11.42 -1.02
CA CYS A 122 5.89 -9.98 -1.09
C CYS A 122 6.89 -9.53 -0.02
N LEU A 123 6.80 -10.08 1.19
CA LEU A 123 7.65 -9.72 2.33
C LEU A 123 9.01 -10.41 2.31
N SER A 124 9.18 -11.50 1.56
CA SER A 124 10.43 -12.25 1.45
C SER A 124 11.68 -11.42 1.12
N PRO A 125 11.63 -10.37 0.27
CA PRO A 125 12.78 -9.49 0.04
C PRO A 125 13.06 -8.53 1.21
N ALA A 126 12.10 -8.29 2.10
CA ALA A 126 12.37 -7.52 3.32
C ALA A 126 13.02 -8.44 4.36
N GLN A 127 14.11 -7.96 4.96
CA GLN A 127 14.79 -8.64 6.07
C GLN A 127 13.98 -8.46 7.36
N LEU A 128 12.78 -9.03 7.40
CA LEU A 128 11.90 -8.99 8.55
C LEU A 128 12.22 -10.10 9.54
N ASP A 129 11.73 -9.92 10.76
CA ASP A 129 11.86 -10.89 11.83
C ASP A 129 11.25 -12.24 11.42
N PRO A 130 11.92 -13.39 11.67
CA PRO A 130 11.40 -14.71 11.32
C PRO A 130 10.02 -14.99 11.96
N GLU A 131 9.68 -14.31 13.05
CA GLU A 131 8.36 -14.41 13.69
C GLU A 131 7.23 -13.93 12.77
N VAL A 132 7.47 -12.93 11.92
CA VAL A 132 6.50 -12.44 10.92
C VAL A 132 6.17 -13.56 9.92
N PHE A 133 7.20 -14.22 9.40
CA PHE A 133 7.05 -15.31 8.45
C PHE A 133 6.39 -16.53 9.09
N ALA A 134 6.79 -16.89 10.31
CA ALA A 134 6.17 -17.98 11.07
C ALA A 134 4.68 -17.73 11.34
N LEU A 135 4.28 -16.49 11.63
CA LEU A 135 2.87 -16.13 11.76
C LEU A 135 2.12 -16.31 10.44
N LEU A 136 2.70 -15.87 9.32
CA LEU A 136 2.08 -16.02 7.99
C LEU A 136 1.92 -17.48 7.57
N GLU A 137 2.81 -18.37 8.01
CA GLU A 137 2.68 -19.81 7.77
C GLU A 137 1.59 -20.48 8.62
N GLN A 138 1.14 -19.84 9.70
CA GLN A 138 0.08 -20.34 10.58
C GLN A 138 -1.34 -19.87 10.18
N LEU A 139 -1.46 -18.97 9.18
CA LEU A 139 -2.71 -18.30 8.78
C LEU A 139 -3.35 -18.91 7.53
#